data_AF-A0A7X0NIH0-F1
#
_entry.id   AF-A0A7X0NIH0-F1
#
_cell.length_a   1.000
_cell.length_b   1.000
_cell.length_c   1.000
_cell.angle_alpha   90.00
_cell.angle_beta   90.00
_cell.angle_gamma   90.00
#
_symmetry.space_group_name_H-M   'P 1'
#
loop_
_entity.id
_entity.type
_entity.pdbx_description
1 polymer ?
#
loop_
_entity_poly.entity_id
_entity_poly.type
_entity_poly.pdbx_seq_one_letter_code
_entity_poly.pdbx_strand_id
1 'polypeptide(L)' 'MDIIQLVLFLLFVVLTTVGYKNNNRNLMLLGAVAITFGFVGLDFMLGFAEGLEGV' A
#
# COMPACT_ATOMS: atom_id res chain seq x y z
N MET A 1 -15.04 -1.48 2.47
CA MET A 1 -13.59 -1.27 2.61
C MET A 1 -13.20 -1.75 3.98
N ASP A 2 -12.26 -2.68 4.04
CA ASP A 2 -11.69 -3.13 5.31
C ASP A 2 -10.92 -1.98 5.98
N ILE A 3 -10.78 -2.02 7.31
CA ILE A 3 -10.10 -0.98 8.09
C ILE A 3 -8.66 -0.80 7.61
N ILE A 4 -7.95 -1.89 7.28
CA ILE A 4 -6.58 -1.84 6.80
C ILE A 4 -6.50 -1.11 5.45
N GLN A 5 -7.41 -1.40 4.53
CA GLN A 5 -7.50 -0.75 3.22
C GLN A 5 -7.77 0.76 3.36
N LEU A 6 -8.62 1.15 4.31
CA LEU A 6 -8.90 2.56 4.64
C LEU A 6 -7.65 3.27 5.17
N VAL A 7 -6.93 2.66 6.11
CA VAL A 7 -5.71 3.23 6.69
C VAL A 7 -4.63 3.38 5.61
N LEU A 8 -4.41 2.37 4.77
CA LEU A 8 -3.43 2.43 3.68
C LEU A 8 -3.79 3.46 2.62
N PHE A 9 -5.08 3.63 2.32
CA PHE A 9 -5.55 4.69 1.44
C PHE A 9 -5.29 6.09 2.03
N LEU A 10 -5.59 6.31 3.31
CA LEU A 10 -5.29 7.58 3.98
C LEU A 10 -3.78 7.87 4.03
N LEU A 11 -2.96 6.84 4.29
CA LEU A 11 -1.51 6.97 4.23
C LEU A 11 -1.03 7.34 2.83
N PHE A 12 -1.58 6.73 1.77
CA PHE A 12 -1.27 7.10 0.39
C PHE A 12 -1.58 8.57 0.12
N VAL A 13 -2.77 9.06 0.52
CA VAL A 13 -3.16 10.45 0.33
C VAL A 13 -2.19 11.38 1.04
N VAL A 14 -1.94 11.16 2.34
CA VAL A 14 -1.06 12.02 3.14
C VAL A 14 0.38 12.00 2.60
N LEU A 15 0.95 10.82 2.37
CA LEU A 15 2.33 10.67 1.89
C LEU A 15 2.54 11.26 0.51
N THR A 16 1.57 11.06 -0.40
CA THR A 16 1.66 11.60 -1.76
C THR A 16 1.50 13.11 -1.75
N THR A 17 0.56 13.67 -0.97
CA THR A 17 0.39 15.12 -0.83
C THR A 17 1.62 15.79 -0.21
N VAL A 18 2.13 15.24 0.90
CA VAL A 18 3.34 15.77 1.56
C VAL A 18 4.57 15.59 0.67
N GLY A 19 4.69 14.43 0.02
CA GLY A 19 5.76 14.13 -0.92
C GLY A 19 5.77 15.09 -2.11
N TYR A 20 4.60 15.38 -2.69
CA TYR A 20 4.46 16.33 -3.79
C TYR A 20 4.81 17.75 -3.35
N LYS A 21 4.28 18.21 -2.20
CA LYS A 21 4.57 19.54 -1.65
C LYS A 21 6.06 19.76 -1.42
N ASN A 22 6.77 18.74 -0.95
CA ASN A 22 8.19 18.82 -0.62
C ASN A 22 9.12 18.34 -1.76
N ASN A 23 8.56 17.98 -2.92
CA ASN A 23 9.29 17.31 -4.02
C ASN A 23 10.13 16.10 -3.56
N ASN A 24 9.64 15.37 -2.56
CA ASN A 24 10.31 14.21 -2.00
C ASN A 24 9.78 12.94 -2.66
N ARG A 25 10.53 12.47 -3.66
CA ARG A 25 10.20 11.26 -4.44
C ARG A 25 10.07 10.02 -3.57
N ASN A 26 10.85 9.91 -2.50
CA ASN A 26 10.80 8.74 -1.62
C ASN A 26 9.46 8.68 -0.87
N LEU A 27 8.90 9.82 -0.44
CA LEU A 27 7.57 9.88 0.18
C LEU A 27 6.45 9.55 -0.81
N MET A 28 6.58 10.02 -2.06
CA MET A 28 5.62 9.67 -3.11
C MET A 28 5.66 8.18 -3.44
N LEU A 29 6.86 7.59 -3.53
CA LEU A 29 7.05 6.15 -3.71
C LEU A 29 6.46 5.35 -2.56
N LEU A 30 6.67 5.80 -1.32
CA LEU A 30 6.13 5.12 -0.14
C LEU A 30 4.60 5.15 -0.13
N GLY A 31 3.99 6.26 -0.55
CA GLY A 31 2.56 6.33 -0.82
C GLY A 31 2.11 5.32 -1.89
N ALA A 32 2.82 5.26 -3.02
CA ALA A 32 2.50 4.32 -4.10
C ALA A 32 2.59 2.84 -3.65
N VAL A 33 3.55 2.51 -2.79
CA VAL A 33 3.64 1.18 -2.16
C VAL A 33 2.42 0.96 -1.25
N ALA A 34 2.07 1.92 -0.39
CA ALA A 34 0.93 1.80 0.52
C ALA A 34 -0.39 1.53 -0.22
N ILE A 35 -0.68 2.25 -1.31
CA ILE A 35 -1.92 2.03 -2.08
C ILE A 35 -1.92 0.66 -2.80
N THR A 36 -0.76 0.23 -3.29
CA THR A 36 -0.61 -1.09 -3.94
C THR A 36 -0.92 -2.20 -2.94
N PHE A 37 -0.39 -2.14 -1.73
CA PHE A 37 -0.70 -3.11 -0.67
C PHE A 37 -2.14 -3.03 -0.19
N GLY A 38 -2.73 -1.83 -0.14
CA GLY A 38 -4.11 -1.66 0.29
C GLY A 38 -5.14 -2.32 -0.63
N PHE A 39 -4.85 -2.43 -1.93
CA PHE A 39 -5.84 -2.91 -2.91
C PHE A 39 -5.49 -4.24 -3.58
N VAL A 40 -4.21 -4.62 -3.63
CA VAL A 40 -3.78 -5.82 -4.36
C VAL A 40 -2.75 -6.62 -3.55
N GLY A 41 -1.85 -5.95 -2.83
CA GLY A 41 -0.70 -6.62 -2.21
C GLY A 41 -1.04 -7.55 -1.06
N LEU A 42 -2.08 -7.29 -0.26
CA LEU A 42 -2.47 -8.18 0.83
C LEU A 42 -3.00 -9.52 0.32
N ASP A 43 -3.97 -9.49 -0.61
CA ASP A 43 -4.52 -10.70 -1.22
C ASP A 43 -3.44 -11.47 -1.99
N PHE A 44 -2.55 -10.75 -2.66
CA PHE A 44 -1.38 -11.35 -3.31
C PHE A 44 -0.47 -12.08 -2.31
N MET A 45 -0.15 -11.47 -1.16
CA MET A 45 0.70 -12.09 -0.15
C MET A 45 0.05 -13.33 0.47
N LEU A 46 -1.25 -13.28 0.75
CA LEU A 46 -1.98 -14.42 1.30
C LEU A 46 -2.01 -15.58 0.29
N GLY A 47 -2.41 -15.32 -0.96
CA GLY A 47 -2.42 -16.36 -2.00
C GLY A 47 -1.02 -16.87 -2.34
N PHE A 48 0.02 -16.03 -2.25
CA PHE A 48 1.41 -16.47 -2.41
C PHE A 48 1.85 -17.38 -1.27
N ALA A 49 1.49 -17.07 -0.02
CA ALA A 49 1.80 -17.90 1.14
C ALA A 49 1.10 -19.26 1.08
N GLU A 50 -0.20 -19.28 0.74
CA GLU A 50 -0.98 -20.51 0.54
C GLU A 50 -0.33 -21.42 -0.52
N GLY A 51 0.03 -20.87 -1.68
CA GLY A 51 0.71 -21.62 -2.74
C GLY A 51 2.10 -22.15 -2.35
N LEU A 52 2.76 -21.54 -1.36
CA LEU A 52 4.06 -21.97 -0.84
C LEU A 52 3.92 -23.09 0.20
N GLU A 53 2.87 -23.05 1.01
CA GLU A 53 2.52 -24.09 1.98
C GLU A 53 1.87 -25.32 1.32
N GLY A 54 1.48 -25.21 0.05
CA GLY A 54 0.95 -26.33 -0.74
C GLY A 54 -0.49 -26.71 -0.36
N VAL A 55 -1.24 -25.76 0.20
CA VAL A 55 -2.68 -25.85 0.48
C VAL A 55 -3.47 -25.33 -0.71
#